data_AF-A0A5B9MPT1-F1
#
_entry.id   AF-A0A5B9MPT1-F1
#
_cell.length_a   1.000
_cell.length_b   1.000
_cell.length_c   1.000
_cell.angle_alpha   90.00
_cell.angle_beta   90.00
_cell.angle_gamma   90.00
#
_symmetry.space_group_name_H-M   'P 1'
#
loop_
_entity.id
_entity.type
_entity.pdbx_description
1 polymer ?
#
loop_
_entity_poly.entity_id
_entity_poly.type
_entity_poly.pdbx_seq_one_letter_code
_entity_poly.pdbx_strand_id
1 'polypeptide(L)' 'MIKKLIDRDYAFKDRDEARSFFTKVIGLYKNWNYSPPDSADYQRYKNELEQAAAST' A
#
# COMPACT_ATOMS: atom_id res chain seq x y z
N MET A 1 4.38 7.17 5.93
CA MET A 1 3.59 6.51 4.86
C MET A 1 2.66 5.45 5.44
N ILE A 2 3.16 4.30 5.91
CA ILE A 2 2.31 3.17 6.35
C ILE A 2 1.28 3.55 7.42
N LYS A 3 1.67 4.35 8.43
CA LYS A 3 0.73 4.84 9.45
C LYS A 3 -0.50 5.57 8.86
N LYS A 4 -0.32 6.32 7.77
CA LYS A 4 -1.41 7.02 7.07
C LYS A 4 -2.41 6.08 6.42
N LEU A 5 -2.02 4.84 6.08
CA LEU A 5 -2.93 3.83 5.56
C LEU A 5 -3.80 3.22 6.67
N ILE A 6 -3.40 3.34 7.94
CA ILE A 6 -4.12 2.75 9.08
C ILE A 6 -4.99 3.81 9.77
N ASP A 7 -4.46 5.03 9.93
CA ASP A 7 -5.13 6.13 10.64
C ASP A 7 -6.21 6.84 9.79
N ARG A 8 -6.51 6.35 8.59
CA ARG A 8 -7.43 7.00 7.64
C ARG A 8 -8.81 6.39 7.70
N ASP A 9 -9.84 7.22 7.60
CA ASP A 9 -11.20 6.77 7.34
C ASP A 9 -11.40 6.40 5.87
N TYR A 10 -11.99 5.23 5.61
CA TYR A 10 -12.23 4.73 4.27
C TYR A 10 -13.73 4.65 3.98
N ALA A 11 -14.16 5.29 2.90
CA ALA A 11 -15.53 5.19 2.39
C ALA A 11 -15.67 4.06 1.36
N PHE A 12 -15.26 2.84 1.71
CA PHE A 12 -15.44 1.67 0.83
C PHE A 12 -16.94 1.39 0.65
N LYS A 13 -17.35 1.10 -0.59
CA LYS A 13 -18.75 0.78 -0.93
C LYS A 13 -19.21 -0.52 -0.29
N ASP A 14 -18.30 -1.48 -0.16
CA ASP A 14 -18.55 -2.81 0.36
C ASP A 14 -17.28 -3.46 0.91
N ARG A 15 -17.47 -4.65 1.48
CA ARG A 15 -16.40 -5.45 2.07
C ARG A 15 -15.38 -5.92 1.03
N ASP A 16 -15.80 -6.14 -0.21
CA ASP A 16 -14.93 -6.69 -1.26
C ASP A 16 -13.96 -5.62 -1.77
N GLU A 17 -14.39 -4.37 -1.84
CA GLU A 17 -13.54 -3.21 -2.12
C GLU A 17 -12.49 -3.03 -1.01
N ALA A 18 -12.92 -3.05 0.26
CA ALA A 18 -12.02 -2.98 1.40
C ALA A 18 -10.97 -4.10 1.37
N ARG A 19 -11.42 -5.34 1.14
CA ARG A 19 -10.55 -6.52 1.03
C ARG A 19 -9.55 -6.36 -0.10
N SER A 20 -10.00 -5.92 -1.27
CA SER A 20 -9.14 -5.76 -2.46
C SER A 20 -8.06 -4.71 -2.21
N PHE A 21 -8.44 -3.57 -1.63
CA PHE A 21 -7.50 -2.50 -1.27
C PHE A 21 -6.43 -2.99 -0.30
N PHE A 22 -6.83 -3.56 0.85
CA PHE A 22 -5.86 -3.99 1.86
C PHE A 22 -5.03 -5.19 1.43
N THR A 23 -5.57 -6.10 0.61
CA THR A 23 -4.78 -7.20 0.02
C THR A 23 -3.65 -6.65 -0.83
N LYS A 24 -3.93 -5.64 -1.67
CA LYS A 24 -2.90 -4.96 -2.49
C LYS A 24 -1.86 -4.29 -1.60
N VAL A 25 -2.28 -3.48 -0.62
CA VAL A 25 -1.37 -2.76 0.28
C VAL A 25 -0.45 -3.71 1.06
N ILE A 26 -0.99 -4.81 1.60
CA ILE A 26 -0.20 -5.82 2.31
C ILE A 26 0.81 -6.48 1.38
N GLY A 27 0.40 -6.81 0.14
CA GLY A 27 1.30 -7.36 -0.88
C GLY A 27 2.46 -6.42 -1.20
N LEU A 28 2.16 -5.14 -1.45
CA LEU A 28 3.17 -4.12 -1.69
C LEU A 28 4.13 -3.97 -0.51
N TYR A 29 3.60 -3.90 0.72
CA TYR A 29 4.42 -3.79 1.93
C TYR A 29 5.35 -4.99 2.12
N LYS A 30 4.85 -6.21 1.91
CA LYS A 30 5.70 -7.40 1.98
C LYS A 30 6.81 -7.34 0.94
N ASN A 31 6.46 -7.11 -0.33
CA ASN A 31 7.45 -7.10 -1.40
C ASN A 31 8.48 -5.98 -1.22
N TRP A 32 8.05 -4.81 -0.73
CA TRP A 32 8.95 -3.72 -0.37
C TRP A 32 9.99 -4.15 0.69
N ASN A 33 9.57 -4.83 1.77
CA ASN A 33 10.47 -5.31 2.82
C ASN A 33 11.45 -6.41 2.35
N TYR A 34 11.07 -7.20 1.34
CA TYR A 34 11.92 -8.26 0.79
C TYR A 34 12.76 -7.82 -0.41
N SER A 35 12.56 -6.60 -0.91
CA SER A 35 13.35 -6.07 -2.01
C SER A 35 14.72 -5.62 -1.53
N PRO A 36 15.81 -5.86 -2.29
CA PRO A 36 17.11 -5.31 -1.97
C PRO A 36 17.05 -3.78 -1.88
N PRO A 37 17.73 -3.15 -0.90
CA PRO A 37 17.90 -1.71 -0.88
C PRO A 37 18.43 -1.19 -2.22
N ASP A 38 17.97 -0.01 -2.63
CA ASP A 38 18.33 0.67 -3.90
C ASP A 38 17.98 -0.08 -5.20
N SER A 39 17.29 -1.22 -5.13
CA SER A 39 16.75 -1.88 -6.31
C SER A 39 15.59 -1.09 -6.94
N ALA A 40 15.39 -1.29 -8.25
CA ALA A 40 14.25 -0.73 -8.96
C ALA A 40 12.91 -1.19 -8.34
N ASP A 41 12.83 -2.44 -7.91
CA ASP A 41 11.64 -3.00 -7.25
C ASP A 41 11.37 -2.35 -5.90
N TYR A 42 12.41 -2.11 -5.09
CA TYR A 42 12.27 -1.38 -3.82
C TYR A 42 11.64 0.00 -4.03
N GLN A 43 12.17 0.77 -5.00
CA GLN A 43 11.65 2.10 -5.31
C GLN A 43 10.23 2.04 -5.88
N ARG A 44 9.95 1.06 -6.74
CA ARG A 44 8.62 0.85 -7.29
C ARG A 44 7.59 0.56 -6.20
N TYR A 45 7.83 -0.43 -5.33
CA TYR A 45 6.87 -0.79 -4.28
C TYR A 45 6.67 0.36 -3.28
N LYS A 46 7.74 1.10 -2.96
CA LYS A 46 7.64 2.30 -2.14
C LYS A 46 6.72 3.34 -2.78
N ASN A 47 6.91 3.66 -4.05
CA ASN A 47 6.09 4.63 -4.77
C ASN A 47 4.61 4.19 -4.85
N GLU A 48 4.34 2.91 -5.10
CA GLU A 48 2.97 2.38 -5.13
C GLU A 48 2.28 2.49 -3.75
N LEU A 49 3.02 2.28 -2.65
CA LEU A 49 2.52 2.50 -1.28
C LEU A 49 2.28 3.98 -0.98
N GLU A 50 3.14 4.88 -1.45
CA GLU A 50 2.97 6.33 -1.29
C GLU A 50 1.71 6.81 -2.03
N GLN A 51 1.47 6.31 -3.25
CA GLN A 51 0.26 6.59 -4.03
C GLN A 51 -1.00 6.05 -3.33
N ALA A 52 -0.96 4.82 -2.81
CA ALA A 52 -2.07 4.24 -2.06
C ALA A 52 -2.39 5.07 -0.80
N ALA A 53 -1.38 5.63 -0.14
CA ALA A 53 -1.54 6.48 1.04
C ALA A 53 -2.03 7.90 0.69
N ALA A 54 -1.83 8.37 -0.55
CA ALA A 54 -2.20 9.71 -1.01
C ALA A 54 -3.54 9.78 -1.76
N SER A 55 -4.05 8.64 -2.25
CA SER A 55 -5.28 8.58 -3.03
C SER A 55 -6.47 9.00 -2.17
N THR A 56 -7.07 10.15 -2.51
CA THR A 56 -8.18 10.82 -1.79
C THR A 56 -9.50 10.13 -2.05
#